data_AF-A0A536DCH0-F1
#
_entry.id   AF-A0A536DCH0-F1
#
_cell.length_a   1.000
_cell.length_b   1.000
_cell.length_c   1.000
_cell.angle_alpha   90.00
_cell.angle_beta   90.00
_cell.angle_gamma   90.00
#
_symmetry.space_group_name_H-M   'P 1'
#
loop_
_entity.id
_entity.type
_entity.pdbx_description
1 polymer ?
#
loop_
_entity_poly.entity_id
_entity_poly.type
_entity_poly.pdbx_seq_one_letter_code
_entity_poly.pdbx_strand_id
1 'polypeptide(L)'
;PYSNSGDPWTFVGDTPEMSEQIEATLAEFRPLPEHYAGQFYRFYDALRCGGELPVTLSDARMSLELITAMYYSAETGGSVTLPIGADHPRYASWLPQL
;
A
#
# COMPACT_ATOMS: atom_id res chain seq x y z
N PRO A 1 -11.88 -18.90 -4.27
CA PRO A 1 -10.85 -17.95 -4.76
C PRO A 1 -9.49 -18.34 -4.17
N TYR A 2 -8.42 -18.29 -4.97
CA TYR A 2 -7.07 -18.54 -4.45
C TYR A 2 -6.68 -17.41 -3.48
N SER A 3 -6.25 -17.76 -2.27
CA SER A 3 -5.70 -16.82 -1.28
C SER A 3 -4.40 -17.41 -0.74
N ASN A 4 -3.28 -16.97 -1.29
CA ASN A 4 -1.94 -17.45 -0.94
C ASN A 4 -1.47 -17.02 0.45
N SER A 5 -2.19 -16.13 1.12
CA SER A 5 -1.88 -15.62 2.46
C SER A 5 -2.96 -15.94 3.49
N GLY A 6 -4.00 -16.70 3.12
CA GLY A 6 -5.17 -16.96 3.96
C GLY A 6 -5.04 -18.16 4.91
N ASP A 7 -3.93 -18.90 4.85
CA ASP A 7 -3.67 -20.00 5.78
C ASP A 7 -3.45 -19.45 7.21
N PRO A 8 -3.88 -20.18 8.25
CA PRO A 8 -3.74 -19.73 9.63
C PRO A 8 -2.27 -19.52 10.00
N TRP A 9 -1.96 -18.31 10.44
CA TRP A 9 -0.64 -17.95 10.93
C TRP A 9 -0.52 -18.31 12.41
N THR A 10 0.58 -18.96 12.78
CA THR A 10 0.93 -19.20 14.17
C THR A 10 2.06 -18.25 14.57
N PHE A 11 1.88 -17.55 15.67
CA PHE A 11 2.89 -16.67 16.25
C PHE A 11 3.39 -17.32 17.55
N VAL A 12 4.71 -17.49 17.68
CA VAL A 12 5.34 -18.08 18.87
C VAL A 12 6.40 -17.11 19.36
N GLY A 13 6.36 -16.76 20.65
CA GLY A 13 7.35 -15.89 21.25
C GLY A 13 8.66 -16.65 21.55
N ASP A 14 9.78 -15.94 21.53
CA ASP A 14 11.09 -16.51 21.91
C ASP A 14 11.14 -16.92 23.40
N THR A 15 10.20 -16.42 24.20
CA THR A 15 10.03 -16.71 25.63
C THR A 15 8.56 -16.98 25.96
N PRO A 16 8.26 -17.66 27.08
CA PRO A 16 6.89 -17.83 27.58
C PRO A 16 6.17 -16.49 27.77
N GLU A 17 6.87 -15.50 28.33
CA GLU A 17 6.32 -14.16 28.59
C GLU A 17 5.93 -13.45 27.29
N MET A 18 6.75 -13.58 26.24
CA MET A 18 6.41 -13.04 24.91
C MET A 18 5.22 -13.77 24.28
N SER A 19 5.10 -15.09 24.49
CA SER A 19 3.95 -15.86 24.00
C SER A 19 2.66 -15.41 24.68
N GLU A 20 2.69 -15.17 26.00
CA GLU A 20 1.54 -14.61 26.73
C GLU A 20 1.13 -13.23 26.21
N GLN A 21 2.09 -12.35 25.88
CA GLN A 21 1.82 -11.03 25.31
C GLN A 21 1.19 -11.11 23.91
N ILE A 22 1.68 -12.02 23.06
CA ILE A 22 1.12 -12.29 21.73
C ILE A 22 -0.33 -12.75 21.86
N GLU A 23 -0.58 -13.77 22.69
CA GLU A 23 -1.92 -14.32 22.90
C GLU A 23 -2.89 -13.27 23.45
N ALA A 24 -2.45 -12.48 24.44
CA ALA A 24 -3.26 -11.39 24.99
C ALA A 24 -3.66 -10.36 23.92
N THR A 25 -2.72 -9.99 23.03
CA THR A 25 -2.98 -9.05 21.93
C THR A 25 -3.94 -9.65 20.90
N LEU A 26 -3.74 -10.92 20.52
CA LEU A 26 -4.59 -11.61 19.54
C LEU A 26 -6.01 -11.86 20.06
N ALA A 27 -6.21 -12.00 21.37
CA ALA A 27 -7.54 -12.14 21.97
C ALA A 27 -8.44 -10.91 21.74
N GLU A 28 -7.84 -9.72 21.65
CA GLU A 28 -8.55 -8.46 21.40
C GLU A 28 -8.76 -8.19 19.90
N PHE A 29 -7.97 -8.82 19.04
CA PHE A 29 -8.05 -8.62 17.59
C PHE A 29 -9.42 -9.03 17.04
N ARG A 30 -9.94 -8.21 16.12
CA ARG A 30 -11.16 -8.50 15.37
C ARG A 30 -10.83 -8.39 13.89
N PRO A 31 -10.89 -9.50 13.13
CA PRO A 31 -10.60 -9.44 11.70
C PRO A 31 -11.64 -8.58 11.00
N LEU A 32 -11.17 -7.79 10.04
CA LEU A 32 -12.00 -7.04 9.10
C LEU A 32 -11.92 -7.70 7.73
N PRO A 33 -12.85 -7.38 6.79
CA PRO A 33 -12.74 -7.85 5.42
C PRO A 33 -11.38 -7.48 4.81
N GLU A 34 -10.85 -8.34 3.94
CA GLU A 34 -9.57 -8.16 3.26
C GLU A 34 -9.74 -7.87 1.76
N HIS A 35 -8.63 -7.58 1.08
CA HIS A 35 -8.59 -7.28 -0.36
C HIS A 35 -9.59 -6.18 -0.75
N TYR A 36 -10.30 -6.36 -1.86
CA TYR A 36 -11.31 -5.39 -2.33
C TYR A 36 -12.41 -5.14 -1.29
N ALA A 37 -12.90 -6.19 -0.61
CA ALA A 37 -13.94 -6.02 0.41
C ALA A 37 -13.43 -5.14 1.56
N GLY A 38 -12.19 -5.34 1.99
CA GLY A 38 -11.52 -4.51 2.99
C GLY A 38 -11.29 -3.08 2.55
N GLN A 39 -10.85 -2.90 1.30
CA GLN A 39 -10.66 -1.57 0.72
C GLN A 39 -11.96 -0.78 0.71
N PHE A 40 -13.07 -1.36 0.23
CA PHE A 40 -14.37 -0.69 0.20
C PHE A 40 -14.94 -0.47 1.60
N TYR A 41 -14.73 -1.40 2.54
CA TYR A 41 -15.13 -1.23 3.93
C TYR A 41 -14.46 0.01 4.56
N ARG A 42 -13.13 0.12 4.45
CA ARG A 42 -12.37 1.26 5.01
C ARG A 42 -12.68 2.57 4.29
N PHE A 43 -12.90 2.51 2.98
CA PHE A 43 -13.33 3.69 2.21
C PHE A 43 -14.69 4.20 2.69
N TYR A 44 -15.66 3.31 2.89
CA TYR A 44 -16.97 3.68 3.44
C TYR A 44 -16.87 4.27 4.85
N ASP A 45 -16.07 3.65 5.73
CA ASP A 45 -15.87 4.13 7.10
C ASP A 45 -15.27 5.53 7.13
N ALA A 46 -14.21 5.78 6.35
CA ALA A 46 -13.60 7.09 6.21
C ALA A 46 -14.60 8.16 5.76
N LEU A 47 -15.46 7.85 4.77
CA LEU A 47 -16.51 8.76 4.31
C LEU A 47 -17.59 9.02 5.37
N ARG A 48 -17.95 8.01 6.17
CA ARG A 48 -18.99 8.12 7.19
C ARG A 48 -18.52 8.85 8.44
N CYS A 49 -17.30 8.59 8.85
CA CYS A 49 -16.73 9.05 10.12
C CYS A 49 -15.85 10.30 9.95
N GLY A 50 -15.59 10.74 8.72
CA GLY A 50 -14.72 11.88 8.43
C GLY A 50 -13.24 11.58 8.64
N GLY A 51 -12.85 10.31 8.51
CA GLY A 51 -11.47 9.85 8.65
C GLY A 51 -10.65 9.97 7.37
N GLU A 52 -9.36 9.64 7.46
CA GLU A 52 -8.48 9.57 6.30
C GLU A 52 -8.84 8.37 5.40
N LEU A 53 -8.77 8.57 4.08
CA LEU A 53 -8.99 7.48 3.13
C LEU A 53 -7.87 6.42 3.25
N PRO A 54 -8.18 5.12 3.08
CA PRO A 54 -7.17 4.06 3.18
C PRO A 54 -6.06 4.15 2.11
N VAL A 55 -6.31 4.88 1.02
CA VAL A 55 -5.34 5.28 0.01
C VAL A 55 -5.63 6.75 -0.33
N THR A 56 -4.64 7.62 -0.17
CA THR A 56 -4.80 9.05 -0.39
C THR A 56 -4.47 9.44 -1.83
N LEU A 57 -4.83 10.67 -2.22
CA LEU A 57 -4.37 11.24 -3.49
C LEU A 57 -2.85 11.46 -3.52
N SER A 58 -2.22 11.64 -2.35
CA SER A 58 -0.77 11.72 -2.24
C SER A 58 -0.12 10.38 -2.57
N ASP A 59 -0.69 9.27 -2.09
CA ASP A 59 -0.21 7.91 -2.41
C ASP A 59 -0.36 7.60 -3.91
N ALA A 60 -1.49 7.99 -4.49
CA ALA A 60 -1.71 7.88 -5.92
C ALA A 60 -0.67 8.71 -6.70
N ARG A 61 -0.38 9.94 -6.26
CA ARG A 61 0.64 10.79 -6.87
C ARG A 61 2.02 10.15 -6.82
N MET A 62 2.47 9.69 -5.66
CA MET A 62 3.77 9.01 -5.50
C MET A 62 3.88 7.77 -6.39
N SER A 63 2.81 7.00 -6.53
CA SER A 63 2.78 5.83 -7.43
C SER A 63 2.96 6.23 -8.89
N LEU A 64 2.32 7.31 -9.34
CA LEU A 64 2.50 7.83 -10.70
C LEU A 64 3.91 8.36 -10.94
N GLU A 65 4.52 9.02 -9.95
CA GLU A 65 5.90 9.50 -10.02
C GLU A 65 6.90 8.35 -10.13
N LEU A 66 6.70 7.29 -9.35
CA LEU A 66 7.54 6.09 -9.39
C LEU A 66 7.46 5.40 -10.76
N ILE A 67 6.25 5.19 -11.28
CA ILE A 67 6.06 4.59 -12.60
C ILE A 67 6.70 5.45 -13.69
N THR A 68 6.51 6.77 -13.62
CA THR A 68 7.15 7.73 -14.54
C THR A 68 8.67 7.61 -14.51
N ALA A 69 9.26 7.58 -13.32
CA ALA A 69 10.69 7.43 -13.14
C ALA A 69 11.23 6.11 -13.70
N MET A 70 10.52 5.00 -13.47
CA MET A 70 10.90 3.68 -14.00
C MET A 70 10.93 3.67 -15.53
N TYR A 71 9.88 4.18 -16.18
CA TYR A 71 9.82 4.22 -17.64
C TYR A 71 10.89 5.16 -18.22
N TYR A 72 11.04 6.36 -17.66
CA TYR A 72 12.05 7.31 -18.12
C TYR A 72 13.49 6.81 -17.91
N SER A 73 13.75 6.13 -16.78
CA SER A 73 15.05 5.49 -16.53
C SER A 73 15.33 4.38 -17.54
N ALA A 74 14.34 3.52 -17.83
CA ALA A 74 14.48 2.46 -18.81
C ALA A 74 14.77 2.98 -20.24
N GLU A 75 14.17 4.11 -20.61
CA GLU A 75 14.39 4.74 -21.92
C GLU A 75 15.74 5.44 -22.04
N THR A 76 16.21 6.08 -20.98
CA THR A 76 17.42 6.94 -21.01
C THR A 76 18.68 6.24 -20.51
N GLY A 77 18.54 5.12 -19.80
CA GLY A 77 19.63 4.46 -19.09
C GLY A 77 20.15 5.25 -17.89
N GLY A 78 19.48 6.32 -17.48
CA GLY A 78 19.89 7.22 -16.41
C GLY A 78 19.13 6.99 -15.10
N SER A 79 19.71 7.48 -13.99
CA SER A 79 18.99 7.60 -12.73
C SER A 79 18.00 8.77 -12.78
N VAL A 80 16.87 8.62 -12.09
CA VAL A 80 15.82 9.65 -11.99
C VAL A 80 15.65 10.05 -10.54
N THR A 81 15.71 11.34 -10.27
CA THR A 81 15.49 11.89 -8.92
C THR A 81 14.00 12.11 -8.71
N LEU A 82 13.48 11.66 -7.56
CA LEU A 82 12.12 11.92 -7.11
C LEU A 82 12.09 13.10 -6.12
N PRO A 83 10.97 13.83 -6.01
CA PRO A 83 9.71 13.66 -6.75
C PRO A 83 9.79 14.17 -8.20
N ILE A 84 8.89 13.68 -9.06
CA ILE A 84 8.79 14.15 -10.45
C ILE A 84 8.14 15.54 -10.47
N GLY A 85 8.94 16.58 -10.69
CA GLY A 85 8.49 17.97 -10.81
C GLY A 85 7.75 18.28 -12.12
N ALA A 86 7.03 19.41 -12.15
CA ALA A 86 6.27 19.87 -13.31
C ALA A 86 7.14 20.17 -14.55
N ASP A 87 8.43 20.33 -14.35
CA ASP A 87 9.49 20.53 -15.34
C ASP A 87 9.99 19.21 -15.96
N HIS A 88 9.63 18.06 -15.41
CA HIS A 88 10.05 16.77 -15.93
C HIS A 88 9.39 16.48 -17.31
N PRO A 89 10.14 15.99 -18.32
CA PRO A 89 9.61 15.76 -19.67
C PRO A 89 8.45 14.75 -19.73
N ARG A 90 8.33 13.90 -18.71
CA ARG A 90 7.23 12.92 -18.54
C ARG A 90 6.22 13.29 -17.44
N TYR A 91 6.18 14.55 -16.99
CA TYR A 91 5.27 14.96 -15.92
C TYR A 91 3.78 14.74 -16.27
N ALA A 92 3.40 15.01 -17.52
CA ALA A 92 2.01 14.90 -17.96
C ALA A 92 1.57 13.45 -18.24
N SER A 93 2.50 12.53 -18.53
CA SER A 93 2.20 11.13 -18.83
C SER A 93 3.48 10.28 -18.78
N TRP A 94 3.39 9.09 -18.19
CA TRP A 94 4.45 8.07 -18.23
C TRP A 94 4.43 7.24 -19.51
N LEU A 95 3.37 7.31 -20.31
CA LEU A 95 3.23 6.51 -21.52
C LEU A 95 4.32 6.86 -22.54
N PRO A 96 4.90 5.87 -23.24
CA PRO A 96 5.83 6.12 -24.34
C PRO A 96 5.18 6.95 -25.44
N GLN A 97 5.96 7.81 -26.10
CA GLN A 97 5.54 8.45 -27.34
C GLN A 97 5.69 7.43 -28.47
N LEU A 98 4.63 7.24 -29.26
CA LEU A 98 4.61 6.37 -30.44
C LEU A 98 5.45 6.94 -31.58
#